data_AF-A0A969GKL6-F1
#
_entry.id   AF-A0A969GKL6-F1
#
_cell.length_a   1.000
_cell.length_b   1.000
_cell.length_c   1.000
_cell.angle_alpha   90.00
_cell.angle_beta   90.00
_cell.angle_gamma   90.00
#
_symmetry.space_group_name_H-M   'P 1'
#
loop_
_entity.id
_entity.type
_entity.pdbx_description
1 polymer ?
#
loop_
_entity_poly.entity_id
_entity_poly.type
_entity_poly.pdbx_seq_one_letter_code
_entity_poly.pdbx_strand_id
1 'polypeptide(L)'
;MAQSEQGIQPILEKSVATDRVRTRYSWRRRFSTLLLYVVALLGALAFSLPFFWTVSSSLKPASEIYMFPPTIWPEQIRWQNYVDVFRLAPFARFIWNTVVITAFAMIGQILSAAAWPLASRAFAFPVETRFL
;
A
#
# COMPACT_ATOMS: atom_id res chain seq x y z
N MET A 1 -6.23 -55.51 -29.10
CA MET A 1 -6.52 -54.93 -27.77
C MET A 1 -5.27 -54.49 -26.99
N ALA A 2 -4.03 -54.69 -27.48
CA ALA A 2 -2.80 -54.36 -26.74
C ALA A 2 -2.13 -53.00 -27.10
N GLN A 3 -2.69 -52.22 -28.06
CA GLN A 3 -2.08 -50.96 -28.53
C GLN A 3 -2.55 -49.71 -27.77
N SER A 4 -3.66 -49.77 -27.01
CA SER A 4 -4.16 -48.62 -26.23
C SER A 4 -3.39 -48.39 -24.92
N GLU A 5 -2.67 -49.40 -24.43
CA GLU A 5 -1.93 -49.30 -23.15
C GLU A 5 -0.52 -48.71 -23.31
N GLN A 6 0.10 -48.83 -24.50
CA GLN A 6 1.46 -48.36 -24.75
C GLN A 6 1.57 -46.82 -24.88
N GLY A 7 0.47 -46.15 -25.21
CA GLY A 7 0.43 -44.68 -25.33
C GLY A 7 0.35 -43.94 -24.00
N ILE A 8 -0.08 -44.60 -22.92
CA ILE A 8 -0.34 -43.96 -21.62
C ILE A 8 0.91 -43.99 -20.72
N GLN A 9 1.70 -45.07 -20.80
CA GLN A 9 2.92 -45.26 -20.02
C GLN A 9 3.93 -44.09 -20.07
N PRO A 10 4.30 -43.53 -21.25
CA PRO A 10 5.28 -42.45 -21.31
C PRO A 10 4.75 -41.12 -20.75
N ILE A 11 3.43 -40.94 -20.70
CA ILE A 11 2.78 -39.73 -20.15
C ILE A 11 2.77 -39.80 -18.62
N LEU A 12 2.49 -40.97 -18.06
CA LEU A 12 2.53 -41.19 -16.62
C LEU A 12 3.96 -41.08 -16.06
N GLU A 13 4.95 -41.61 -16.79
CA GLU A 13 6.36 -41.51 -16.39
C GLU A 13 6.85 -40.04 -16.35
N LYS A 14 6.48 -39.24 -17.36
CA LYS A 14 6.81 -37.80 -17.37
C LYS A 14 6.06 -37.04 -16.28
N SER A 15 4.78 -37.32 -16.07
CA SER A 15 4.00 -36.68 -15.00
C SER A 15 4.58 -36.96 -13.61
N VAL A 16 5.03 -38.19 -13.36
CA VAL A 16 5.64 -38.60 -12.08
C VAL A 16 7.07 -38.06 -11.92
N ALA A 17 7.82 -37.93 -13.02
CA ALA A 17 9.17 -37.35 -13.01
C ALA A 17 9.15 -35.83 -12.75
N THR A 18 8.11 -35.12 -13.21
CA THR A 18 8.02 -33.66 -13.06
C THR A 18 7.68 -33.23 -11.62
N ASP A 19 7.11 -34.12 -10.81
CA ASP A 19 6.67 -33.80 -9.45
C ASP A 19 7.82 -33.86 -8.40
N ARG A 20 8.96 -34.47 -8.74
CA ARG A 20 10.06 -34.73 -7.79
C ARG A 20 11.09 -33.61 -7.62
N VAL A 21 10.98 -32.48 -8.33
CA VAL A 21 12.02 -31.43 -8.34
C VAL A 21 11.74 -30.27 -7.35
N ARG A 22 10.76 -30.39 -6.46
CA ARG A 22 10.25 -29.23 -5.69
C ARG A 22 10.80 -28.95 -4.28
N THR A 23 11.69 -29.74 -3.69
CA THR A 23 11.82 -29.72 -2.20
C THR A 23 13.22 -29.59 -1.58
N ARG A 24 14.19 -28.89 -2.21
CA ARG A 24 15.53 -28.69 -1.58
C ARG A 24 16.03 -27.26 -1.34
N TYR A 25 15.17 -26.25 -1.43
CA TYR A 25 15.51 -24.86 -1.06
C TYR A 25 14.93 -24.38 0.28
N SER A 26 14.40 -25.28 1.11
CA SER A 26 13.52 -24.94 2.24
C SER A 26 14.17 -24.12 3.36
N TRP A 27 15.42 -24.39 3.75
CA TRP A 27 16.04 -23.70 4.89
C TRP A 27 16.59 -22.31 4.53
N ARG A 28 17.24 -22.16 3.38
CA ARG A 28 17.66 -20.86 2.83
C ARG A 28 16.46 -19.95 2.54
N ARG A 29 15.35 -20.50 2.02
CA ARG A 29 14.11 -19.75 1.82
C ARG A 29 13.48 -19.34 3.14
N ARG A 30 13.39 -20.23 4.15
CA ARG A 30 12.87 -19.87 5.48
C ARG A 30 13.68 -18.77 6.17
N PHE A 31 15.02 -18.84 6.09
CA PHE A 31 15.88 -17.79 6.65
C PHE A 31 15.71 -16.45 5.90
N SER A 32 15.68 -16.47 4.57
CA SER A 32 15.41 -15.28 3.75
C SER A 32 14.04 -14.66 4.06
N THR A 33 13.01 -15.50 4.19
CA THR A 33 11.66 -15.07 4.57
C THR A 33 11.63 -14.47 5.97
N LEU A 34 12.30 -15.09 6.96
CA LEU A 34 12.40 -14.55 8.32
C LEU A 34 13.12 -13.20 8.33
N LEU A 35 14.23 -13.07 7.60
CA LEU A 35 14.95 -11.82 7.46
C LEU A 35 14.08 -10.73 6.81
N LEU A 36 13.33 -11.06 5.76
CA LEU A 36 12.35 -10.16 5.14
C LEU A 36 11.30 -9.68 6.14
N TYR A 37 10.74 -10.58 6.95
CA TYR A 37 9.76 -10.20 7.98
C TYR A 37 10.37 -9.31 9.07
N VAL A 38 11.59 -9.60 9.52
CA VAL A 38 12.28 -8.77 10.52
C VAL A 38 12.53 -7.37 9.95
N VAL A 39 13.04 -7.27 8.72
CA VAL A 39 13.28 -5.97 8.08
C VAL A 39 11.97 -5.22 7.85
N ALA A 40 10.91 -5.90 7.40
CA ALA A 40 9.60 -5.31 7.24
C ALA A 40 9.02 -4.81 8.57
N LEU A 41 9.20 -5.57 9.67
CA LEU A 41 8.75 -5.17 11.01
C LEU A 41 9.53 -3.95 11.51
N LEU A 42 10.85 -3.95 11.37
CA LEU A 42 11.68 -2.81 11.75
C LEU A 42 11.33 -1.56 10.94
N GLY A 43 11.11 -1.72 9.64
CA GLY A 43 10.61 -0.64 8.78
C GLY A 43 9.26 -0.13 9.25
N ALA A 44 8.30 -1.01 9.51
CA ALA A 44 6.97 -0.65 10.00
C ALA A 44 7.03 0.11 11.34
N LEU A 45 7.87 -0.34 12.29
CA LEU A 45 8.07 0.36 13.56
C LEU A 45 8.69 1.74 13.35
N ALA A 46 9.72 1.84 12.51
CA ALA A 46 10.36 3.13 12.19
C ALA A 46 9.37 4.13 11.57
N PHE A 47 8.52 3.69 10.64
CA PHE A 47 7.47 4.53 10.06
C PHE A 47 6.32 4.84 11.04
N SER A 48 6.10 4.00 12.05
CA SER A 48 5.07 4.23 13.07
C SER A 48 5.49 5.25 14.14
N LEU A 49 6.79 5.45 14.36
CA LEU A 49 7.32 6.42 15.34
C LEU A 49 6.80 7.86 15.11
N PRO A 50 6.92 8.48 13.92
CA PRO A 50 6.41 9.83 13.70
C PRO A 50 4.89 9.92 13.86
N PHE A 51 4.16 8.84 13.54
CA PHE A 51 2.72 8.79 13.75
C PHE A 51 2.38 8.77 15.24
N PHE A 52 3.08 7.93 16.03
CA PHE A 52 2.93 7.88 17.48
C PHE A 52 3.23 9.24 18.13
N TRP A 53 4.31 9.90 17.69
CA TRP A 53 4.66 11.24 18.15
C TRP A 53 3.55 12.26 17.84
N THR A 54 3.02 12.22 16.61
CA THR A 54 1.95 13.13 16.17
C THR A 54 0.69 12.96 17.02
N VAL A 55 0.26 11.71 17.24
CA VAL A 55 -0.92 11.41 18.08
C VAL A 55 -0.68 11.86 19.53
N SER A 56 0.47 11.52 20.11
CA SER A 56 0.85 11.96 21.46
C SER A 56 0.84 13.49 21.58
N SER A 57 1.41 14.21 20.61
CA SER A 57 1.43 15.67 20.61
C SER A 57 0.04 16.30 20.47
N SER A 58 -0.89 15.67 19.73
CA SER A 58 -2.25 16.18 19.55
C SER A 58 -3.09 16.13 20.83
N LEU A 59 -2.74 15.23 21.75
CA LEU A 59 -3.39 15.04 23.04
C LEU A 59 -2.81 15.95 24.14
N LYS A 60 -1.66 16.60 23.91
CA LYS A 60 -0.99 17.45 24.90
C LYS A 60 -1.60 18.84 24.95
N PRO A 61 -1.63 19.50 26.12
CA PRO A 61 -1.92 20.93 26.20
C PRO A 61 -0.81 21.73 25.49
N ALA A 62 -1.18 22.88 24.90
CA ALA A 62 -0.23 23.72 24.14
C ALA A 62 0.98 24.17 24.98
N SER A 63 0.80 24.33 26.30
CA SER A 63 1.88 24.65 27.23
C SER A 63 2.94 23.54 27.34
N GLU A 64 2.55 22.26 27.27
CA GLU A 64 3.46 21.11 27.35
C GLU A 64 4.25 20.89 26.05
N ILE A 65 3.73 21.36 24.91
CA ILE A 65 4.43 21.30 23.62
C ILE A 65 5.67 22.20 23.59
N TYR A 66 5.64 23.34 24.31
CA TYR A 66 6.74 24.31 24.35
C TYR A 66 7.68 24.13 25.55
N MET A 67 7.45 23.12 26.41
CA MET A 67 8.32 22.83 27.55
C MET A 67 9.51 21.95 27.14
N PHE A 68 10.67 22.21 27.75
CA PHE A 68 11.87 21.36 27.66
C PHE A 68 12.08 20.65 29.00
N PRO A 69 12.26 19.32 29.03
CA PRO A 69 12.34 18.37 27.91
C PRO A 69 10.95 18.03 27.31
N PRO A 70 10.85 17.82 25.99
CA PRO A 70 9.59 17.41 25.38
C PRO A 70 9.23 15.99 25.86
N THR A 71 8.13 15.89 26.59
CA THR A 71 7.62 14.60 27.08
C THR A 71 7.27 13.72 25.88
N ILE A 72 7.52 12.41 25.94
CA ILE A 72 7.12 11.48 24.85
C ILE A 72 5.68 11.02 25.09
N TRP A 73 5.31 10.86 26.36
CA TRP A 73 3.97 10.53 26.83
C TRP A 73 3.30 11.78 27.41
N PRO A 74 2.03 12.08 27.08
CA PRO A 74 1.33 13.23 27.66
C PRO A 74 1.18 13.05 29.17
N GLU A 75 1.56 14.06 29.96
CA GLU A 75 1.27 14.05 31.40
C GLU A 75 -0.23 14.24 31.66
N GLN A 76 -0.89 15.05 30.83
CA GLN A 76 -2.33 15.29 30.89
C GLN A 76 -2.96 15.08 29.52
N ILE A 77 -3.87 14.11 29.42
CA ILE A 77 -4.60 13.82 28.18
C ILE A 77 -5.74 14.84 28.02
N ARG A 78 -5.65 15.70 27.00
CA ARG A 78 -6.61 16.77 26.75
C ARG A 78 -7.44 16.50 25.48
N TRP A 79 -8.48 15.68 25.62
CA TRP A 79 -9.46 15.38 24.55
C TRP A 79 -10.15 16.63 24.00
N GLN A 80 -10.24 17.68 24.81
CA GLN A 80 -10.85 18.95 24.45
C GLN A 80 -10.18 19.62 23.23
N ASN A 81 -8.90 19.32 22.96
CA ASN A 81 -8.19 19.80 21.79
C ASN A 81 -8.93 19.47 20.47
N TYR A 82 -9.53 18.29 20.37
CA TYR A 82 -10.27 17.89 19.16
C TYR A 82 -11.53 18.73 18.97
N VAL A 83 -12.24 19.07 20.04
CA VAL A 83 -13.46 19.90 19.98
C VAL A 83 -13.09 21.36 19.71
N ASP A 84 -12.03 21.84 20.33
CA ASP A 84 -11.58 23.23 20.21
C ASP A 84 -11.16 23.56 18.76
N VAL A 85 -10.55 22.61 18.03
CA VAL A 85 -10.19 22.80 16.60
C VAL A 85 -11.39 23.15 15.72
N PHE A 86 -12.56 22.54 15.97
CA PHE A 86 -13.78 22.85 15.22
C PHE A 86 -14.43 24.18 15.62
N ARG A 87 -14.08 24.74 16.78
CA ARG A 87 -14.58 26.04 17.27
C ARG A 87 -13.67 27.19 16.87
N LEU A 88 -12.35 26.97 16.90
CA LEU A 88 -11.33 27.99 16.63
C LEU A 88 -11.20 28.30 15.13
N ALA A 89 -11.45 27.32 14.26
CA ALA A 89 -11.41 27.47 12.83
C ALA A 89 -12.60 26.77 12.17
N PRO A 90 -13.02 27.17 10.96
CA PRO A 90 -14.05 26.47 10.19
C PRO A 90 -13.51 25.15 9.60
N PHE A 91 -12.95 24.29 10.45
CA PHE A 91 -12.26 23.05 10.07
C PHE A 91 -13.17 22.10 9.27
N ALA A 92 -14.45 22.03 9.64
CA ALA A 92 -15.46 21.29 8.91
C ALA A 92 -15.60 21.76 7.45
N ARG A 93 -15.49 23.08 7.19
CA ARG A 93 -15.52 23.62 5.82
C ARG A 93 -14.27 23.23 5.04
N PHE A 94 -13.09 23.21 5.68
CA PHE A 94 -11.86 22.77 5.02
C PHE A 94 -11.91 21.30 4.60
N ILE A 95 -12.43 20.44 5.48
CA ILE A 95 -12.67 19.03 5.16
C ILE A 95 -13.64 18.93 3.99
N TRP A 96 -14.77 19.63 4.06
CA TRP A 96 -15.80 19.60 3.01
C TRP A 96 -15.26 20.06 1.65
N ASN A 97 -14.55 21.19 1.61
CA ASN A 97 -13.94 21.70 0.38
C ASN A 97 -12.97 20.68 -0.22
N THR A 98 -12.15 20.04 0.61
CA THR A 98 -11.20 19.01 0.16
C THR A 98 -11.92 17.79 -0.40
N VAL A 99 -12.95 17.30 0.28
CA VAL A 99 -13.76 16.16 -0.19
C VAL A 99 -14.40 16.48 -1.54
N VAL A 100 -14.99 17.66 -1.69
CA VAL A 100 -15.62 18.08 -2.94
C VAL A 100 -14.60 18.16 -4.08
N ILE A 101 -13.48 18.85 -3.87
CA ILE A 101 -12.43 19.02 -4.90
C ILE A 101 -11.83 17.67 -5.29
N THR A 102 -11.47 16.83 -4.30
CA THR A 102 -10.87 15.52 -4.56
C THR A 102 -11.83 14.56 -5.24
N ALA A 103 -13.13 14.58 -4.90
CA ALA A 103 -14.14 13.77 -5.57
C ALA A 103 -14.29 14.15 -7.05
N PHE A 104 -14.43 15.45 -7.36
CA PHE A 104 -14.51 15.90 -8.74
C PHE A 104 -13.23 15.60 -9.53
N ALA A 105 -12.06 15.80 -8.91
CA ALA A 105 -10.78 15.46 -9.53
C ALA A 105 -10.70 13.95 -9.83
N MET A 106 -11.08 13.09 -8.89
CA MET A 106 -11.06 11.63 -9.06
C MET A 106 -12.00 11.19 -10.18
N ILE A 107 -13.22 11.74 -10.25
CA ILE A 107 -14.16 11.46 -11.34
C ILE A 107 -13.55 11.89 -12.68
N GLY A 108 -13.01 13.11 -12.76
CA GLY A 108 -12.36 13.62 -13.97
C GLY A 108 -11.16 12.76 -14.41
N GLN A 109 -10.36 12.29 -13.45
CA GLN A 109 -9.22 11.40 -13.69
C GLN A 109 -9.67 10.04 -14.23
N ILE A 110 -10.69 9.42 -13.63
CA ILE A 110 -11.22 8.12 -14.08
C ILE A 110 -11.79 8.24 -15.49
N LEU A 111 -12.60 9.29 -15.74
CA LEU A 111 -13.17 9.53 -17.07
C LEU A 111 -12.08 9.78 -18.11
N SER A 112 -11.05 10.57 -17.79
CA SER A 112 -9.94 10.84 -18.69
C SER A 112 -9.12 9.58 -18.98
N ALA A 113 -8.82 8.79 -17.94
CA ALA A 113 -8.10 7.53 -18.07
C ALA A 113 -8.87 6.48 -18.89
N ALA A 114 -10.20 6.45 -18.79
CA ALA A 114 -11.05 5.57 -19.58
C ALA A 114 -11.27 6.08 -21.01
N ALA A 115 -11.38 7.40 -21.20
CA ALA A 115 -11.60 8.01 -22.51
C ALA A 115 -10.36 7.90 -23.41
N TRP A 116 -9.15 7.99 -22.86
CA TRP A 116 -7.92 7.95 -23.65
C TRP A 116 -7.76 6.70 -24.52
N PRO A 117 -7.90 5.45 -24.00
CA PRO A 117 -7.87 4.25 -24.84
C PRO A 117 -8.95 4.22 -25.92
N LEU A 118 -10.16 4.69 -25.62
CA LEU A 118 -11.26 4.73 -26.59
C LEU A 118 -11.00 5.75 -27.71
N ALA A 119 -10.52 6.94 -27.35
CA ALA A 119 -10.14 7.97 -28.31
C ALA A 119 -8.96 7.51 -29.19
N SER A 120 -7.95 6.85 -28.61
CA SER A 120 -6.80 6.34 -29.36
C SER A 120 -7.13 5.23 -30.37
N ARG A 121 -8.28 4.55 -30.20
CA ARG A 121 -8.79 3.56 -31.16
C ARG A 121 -9.60 4.20 -32.28
N ALA A 122 -10.33 5.27 -31.96
CA ALA A 122 -11.14 6.02 -32.93
C ALA A 122 -10.27 6.93 -33.81
N PHE A 123 -9.30 7.60 -33.20
CA PHE A 123 -8.26 8.35 -33.89
C PHE A 123 -7.05 7.44 -33.97
N ALA A 124 -6.89 6.75 -35.11
CA ALA A 124 -5.68 6.01 -35.41
C ALA A 124 -4.51 7.00 -35.51
N PHE A 125 -3.95 7.40 -34.37
CA PHE A 125 -2.70 8.13 -34.33
C PHE A 125 -1.62 7.14 -34.75
N PRO A 126 -0.95 7.36 -35.90
CA PRO A 126 0.23 6.58 -36.22
C PRO A 126 1.26 6.93 -35.14
N VAL A 127 1.48 5.99 -34.22
CA VAL A 127 2.60 6.08 -33.30
C VAL A 127 3.82 5.78 -34.15
N GLU A 128 4.40 6.82 -34.75
CA GLU A 128 5.63 6.71 -35.53
C GLU A 128 6.76 6.31 -34.57
N THR A 129 6.91 5.02 -34.30
CA THR A 129 8.11 4.47 -33.64
C THR A 129 9.25 4.43 -34.64
N ARG A 130 9.71 5.61 -35.08
CA ARG A 130 10.92 5.79 -35.89
C ARG A 130 12.02 6.44 -35.06
N PHE A 131 12.54 5.71 -34.08
CA PHE A 131 13.86 5.96 -33.49
C PHE A 131 14.45 4.63 -32.99
N LEU A 132 14.79 3.76 -33.93
CA LEU A 132 15.83 2.73 -33.80
C LEU A 132 16.63 2.71 -35.11
#